data_AF-K2GYS2-F1
#
_entry.id   AF-K2GYS2-F1
#
_cell.length_a   1.000
_cell.length_b   1.000
_cell.length_c   1.000
_cell.angle_alpha   90.00
_cell.angle_beta   90.00
_cell.angle_gamma   90.00
#
_symmetry.space_group_name_H-M   'P 1'
#
loop_
_entity.id
_entity.type
_entity.pdbx_description
1 polymer ?
#
loop_
_entity_poly.entity_id
_entity_poly.type
_entity_poly.pdbx_seq_one_letter_code
_entity_poly.pdbx_strand_id
1 'polypeptide(L)'
;MTTQQKVDTSRWIVIYPAYIDSELTIAQGRKVSKEVSVKQPNVFDLKKACETLKVNFVLEKQRYSRQQWVMGRVRIQLKDENGVNITSFKNRITLIRAVAESVKNAREEAAKAQPAKKVGKK
;
A
#
# COMPACT_ATOMS: atom_id res chain seq x y z
N MET A 1 -25.08 6.59 20.87
CA MET A 1 -24.74 7.32 19.63
C MET A 1 -23.22 7.41 19.57
N THR A 2 -22.57 6.58 18.76
CA THR A 2 -21.10 6.47 18.76
C THR A 2 -20.53 7.53 17.82
N THR A 3 -20.02 8.62 18.37
CA THR A 3 -19.31 9.65 17.61
C THR A 3 -18.04 9.04 17.02
N GLN A 4 -18.05 8.76 15.72
CA GLN A 4 -16.88 8.29 15.00
C GLN A 4 -15.90 9.46 14.87
N GLN A 5 -14.93 9.54 15.77
CA GLN A 5 -13.84 10.53 15.70
C GLN A 5 -13.10 10.35 14.37
N LYS A 6 -13.36 11.28 13.46
CA LYS A 6 -12.71 11.33 12.14
C LYS A 6 -11.34 11.94 12.33
N VAL A 7 -10.31 11.10 12.38
CA VAL A 7 -8.91 11.53 12.36
C VAL A 7 -8.71 12.45 11.15
N ASP A 8 -8.12 13.64 11.34
CA ASP A 8 -7.79 14.50 10.22
C ASP A 8 -6.61 13.90 9.44
N THR A 9 -6.95 13.20 8.36
CA THR A 9 -5.97 12.56 7.49
C THR A 9 -5.57 13.47 6.33
N SER A 10 -6.02 14.72 6.25
CA SER A 10 -5.84 15.62 5.10
C SER A 10 -4.38 15.77 4.68
N ARG A 11 -3.47 15.89 5.66
CA ARG A 11 -2.02 16.05 5.50
C ARG A 11 -1.27 14.74 5.26
N TRP A 12 -1.94 13.59 5.40
CA TRP A 12 -1.32 12.28 5.30
C TRP A 12 -1.02 11.92 3.85
N ILE A 13 0.02 11.13 3.66
CA ILE A 13 0.44 10.69 2.34
C ILE A 13 -0.53 9.64 1.81
N VAL A 14 -1.06 9.88 0.62
CA VAL A 14 -1.94 8.93 -0.07
C VAL A 14 -1.12 7.92 -0.86
N ILE A 15 -1.43 6.63 -0.73
CA ILE A 15 -0.89 5.56 -1.55
C ILE A 15 -2.05 4.76 -2.13
N TYR A 16 -2.08 4.65 -3.47
CA TYR A 16 -2.99 3.77 -4.20
C TYR A 16 -2.27 2.48 -4.57
N PRO A 17 -2.98 1.35 -4.72
CA PRO A 17 -2.39 0.11 -5.23
C PRO A 17 -1.69 0.30 -6.58
N ALA A 18 -2.27 1.11 -7.47
CA ALA A 18 -1.69 1.48 -8.78
C ALA A 18 -0.23 1.97 -8.72
N TYR A 19 0.21 2.54 -7.60
CA TYR A 19 1.56 3.10 -7.47
C TYR A 19 2.66 2.04 -7.45
N ILE A 20 2.33 0.84 -6.98
CA ILE A 20 3.25 -0.30 -6.85
C ILE A 20 2.93 -1.42 -7.84
N ASP A 21 1.99 -1.20 -8.75
CA ASP A 21 1.56 -2.19 -9.73
C ASP A 21 2.58 -2.35 -10.86
N SER A 22 3.09 -3.57 -11.04
CA SER A 22 4.07 -3.87 -12.09
C SER A 22 3.45 -3.93 -13.50
N GLU A 23 2.14 -4.16 -13.61
CA GLU A 23 1.42 -4.24 -14.90
C GLU A 23 1.15 -2.85 -15.48
N LEU A 24 1.13 -1.81 -14.63
CA LEU A 24 0.92 -0.43 -15.06
C LEU A 24 2.24 0.24 -15.44
N THR A 25 2.19 1.11 -16.44
CA THR A 25 3.28 2.03 -16.79
C THR A 25 3.35 3.24 -15.84
N ILE A 26 4.43 4.02 -15.92
CA ILE A 26 4.56 5.28 -15.16
C ILE A 26 3.44 6.26 -15.53
N ALA A 27 3.09 6.33 -16.82
CA ALA A 27 1.98 7.14 -17.32
C ALA A 27 0.62 6.69 -16.76
N GLN A 28 0.43 5.39 -16.52
CA GLN A 28 -0.80 4.85 -15.95
C GLN A 28 -0.89 5.01 -14.43
N GLY A 29 0.22 5.29 -13.73
CA GLY A 29 0.21 5.62 -12.31
C GLY A 29 1.33 5.01 -11.49
N ARG A 30 2.09 4.05 -12.03
CA ARG A 30 3.21 3.42 -11.31
C ARG A 30 4.23 4.48 -10.86
N LYS A 31 4.66 4.41 -9.61
CA LYS A 31 5.61 5.36 -9.00
C LYS A 31 6.97 4.75 -8.69
N VAL A 32 7.10 3.44 -8.79
CA VAL A 32 8.33 2.71 -8.48
C VAL A 32 8.87 1.94 -9.69
N SER A 33 10.13 1.52 -9.61
CA SER A 33 10.78 0.68 -10.64
C SER A 33 10.14 -0.70 -10.71
N LYS A 34 10.16 -1.33 -11.88
CA LYS A 34 9.54 -2.65 -12.09
C LYS A 34 10.09 -3.74 -11.16
N GLU A 35 11.37 -3.67 -10.80
CA GLU A 35 12.06 -4.65 -9.93
C GLU A 35 11.46 -4.76 -8.52
N VAL A 36 11.01 -3.62 -7.98
CA VAL A 36 10.38 -3.53 -6.65
C VAL A 36 8.85 -3.54 -6.74
N SER A 37 8.29 -3.46 -7.95
CA SER A 37 6.84 -3.47 -8.16
C SER A 37 6.26 -4.87 -7.96
N VAL A 38 4.96 -4.94 -7.71
CA VAL A 38 4.22 -6.17 -7.44
C VAL A 38 3.10 -6.33 -8.47
N LYS A 39 2.85 -7.56 -8.93
CA LYS A 39 1.77 -7.86 -9.87
C LYS A 39 0.41 -7.76 -9.19
N GLN A 40 -0.52 -6.94 -9.69
CA GLN A 40 -1.89 -6.84 -9.18
C GLN A 40 -1.97 -6.63 -7.65
N PRO A 41 -1.46 -5.50 -7.13
CA PRO A 41 -1.56 -5.18 -5.71
C PRO A 41 -3.00 -4.87 -5.30
N ASN A 42 -3.37 -5.29 -4.09
CA ASN A 42 -4.66 -4.98 -3.47
C ASN A 42 -4.47 -4.06 -2.26
N VAL A 43 -5.50 -3.33 -1.86
CA VAL A 43 -5.48 -2.45 -0.68
C VAL A 43 -5.12 -3.21 0.61
N PHE A 44 -5.50 -4.48 0.71
CA PHE A 44 -5.11 -5.33 1.83
C PHE A 44 -3.61 -5.68 1.84
N ASP A 45 -2.97 -5.77 0.67
CA ASP A 45 -1.51 -5.91 0.61
C ASP A 45 -0.85 -4.66 1.19
N LEU A 46 -1.32 -3.46 0.80
CA LEU A 46 -0.81 -2.20 1.34
C LEU A 46 -1.05 -2.11 2.85
N LYS A 47 -2.23 -2.55 3.32
CA LYS A 47 -2.55 -2.62 4.76
C LYS A 47 -1.52 -3.46 5.50
N LYS A 48 -1.30 -4.70 5.04
CA LYS A 48 -0.35 -5.63 5.65
C LYS A 48 1.07 -5.07 5.64
N ALA A 49 1.49 -4.43 4.55
CA ALA A 49 2.78 -3.76 4.48
C ALA A 49 2.89 -2.59 5.48
N CYS A 50 1.83 -1.79 5.65
CA CYS A 50 1.83 -0.70 6.64
C CYS A 50 1.89 -1.24 8.08
N GLU A 51 1.21 -2.36 8.36
CA GLU A 51 1.30 -3.07 9.65
C GLU A 51 2.72 -3.57 9.91
N THR A 52 3.36 -4.20 8.92
CA THR A 52 4.75 -4.66 9.01
C THR A 52 5.73 -3.52 9.23
N LEU A 53 5.52 -2.39 8.53
CA LEU A 53 6.35 -1.19 8.67
C LEU A 53 6.06 -0.40 9.96
N LYS A 54 5.06 -0.80 10.75
CA LYS A 54 4.63 -0.14 12.00
C LYS A 54 4.38 1.36 11.84
N VAL A 55 3.77 1.76 10.71
CA VAL A 55 3.40 3.15 10.44
C VAL A 55 1.94 3.39 10.76
N ASN A 56 1.58 4.61 11.16
CA ASN A 56 0.17 4.98 11.34
C ASN A 56 -0.52 5.10 9.98
N PHE A 57 -1.60 4.36 9.78
CA PHE A 57 -2.35 4.36 8.53
C PHE A 57 -3.87 4.33 8.71
N VAL A 58 -4.58 4.82 7.71
CA VAL A 58 -6.05 4.74 7.61
C VAL A 58 -6.43 4.23 6.22
N LEU A 59 -7.38 3.31 6.17
CA LEU A 59 -7.96 2.82 4.93
C LEU A 59 -9.15 3.68 4.52
N GLU A 60 -9.17 4.12 3.27
CA GLU A 60 -10.28 4.89 2.71
C GLU A 60 -10.84 4.21 1.46
N LYS A 61 -12.16 4.13 1.34
CA LYS A 61 -12.86 3.62 0.16
C LYS A 61 -12.94 4.71 -0.92
N GLN A 62 -11.85 4.90 -1.65
CA GLN A 62 -11.70 5.90 -2.71
C GLN A 62 -11.04 5.29 -3.95
N ARG A 63 -11.35 5.80 -5.14
CA ARG A 63 -10.81 5.27 -6.41
C ARG A 63 -9.70 6.16 -6.94
N TYR A 64 -8.73 5.56 -7.62
CA TYR A 64 -7.70 6.33 -8.32
C TYR A 64 -8.21 6.78 -9.70
N SER A 65 -8.14 8.07 -10.02
CA SER A 65 -8.72 8.63 -11.26
C SER A 65 -8.31 7.89 -12.54
N ARG A 66 -7.07 7.38 -12.63
CA ARG A 66 -6.57 6.63 -13.79
C ARG A 66 -6.92 5.13 -13.78
N GLN A 67 -7.37 4.61 -12.64
CA GLN A 67 -7.69 3.20 -12.43
C GLN A 67 -8.95 3.07 -11.56
N GLN A 68 -10.12 3.21 -12.19
CA GLN A 68 -11.42 3.28 -11.49
C GLN A 68 -11.95 1.90 -11.03
N TRP A 69 -11.43 0.81 -11.60
CA TRP A 69 -11.83 -0.56 -11.26
C TRP A 69 -11.23 -1.07 -9.94
N VAL A 70 -10.11 -0.51 -9.48
CA VAL A 70 -9.52 -0.84 -8.18
C VAL A 70 -10.02 0.16 -7.15
N MET A 71 -10.63 -0.35 -6.09
CA MET A 71 -11.14 0.47 -5.00
C MET A 71 -10.23 0.44 -3.79
N GLY A 72 -10.03 1.62 -3.23
CA GLY A 72 -9.45 1.86 -1.93
C GLY A 72 -8.03 2.43 -2.01
N ARG A 73 -7.68 3.15 -0.96
CA ARG A 73 -6.38 3.79 -0.78
C ARG A 73 -5.98 3.74 0.67
N VAL A 74 -4.68 3.81 0.90
CA VAL A 74 -4.12 3.94 2.25
C VAL A 74 -3.61 5.36 2.41
N ARG A 75 -3.98 6.00 3.52
CA ARG A 75 -3.33 7.22 3.99
C ARG A 75 -2.34 6.85 5.07
N ILE A 76 -1.13 7.39 4.99
CA ILE A 76 -0.05 7.13 5.94
C ILE A 76 0.42 8.44 6.54
N GLN A 77 0.50 8.49 7.87
CA GLN A 77 1.03 9.63 8.58
C GLN A 77 2.56 9.64 8.48
N LEU A 78 3.11 10.64 7.79
CA LEU A 78 4.57 10.83 7.70
C LEU A 78 5.08 11.78 8.79
N LYS A 79 4.27 12.79 9.08
CA LYS A 79 4.58 13.91 9.97
C LYS A 79 3.51 14.03 11.05
N ASP A 80 3.94 14.51 12.21
CA ASP A 80 3.04 14.88 13.30
C ASP A 80 2.37 16.25 13.05
N GLU A 81 1.48 16.66 13.94
CA GLU A 81 0.81 17.98 13.91
C GLU A 81 1.81 19.14 13.89
N ASN A 82 2.96 18.96 14.56
CA ASN A 82 4.08 19.91 14.61
C ASN A 82 4.99 19.87 13.37
N GLY A 83 4.69 19.03 12.37
CA GLY A 83 5.47 18.92 11.13
C GLY A 83 6.77 18.10 11.24
N VAL A 84 7.04 17.51 12.40
CA VAL A 84 8.18 16.62 12.65
C VAL A 84 7.92 15.25 11.99
N ASN A 85 8.90 14.68 11.30
CA ASN A 85 8.80 13.35 10.72
C ASN A 85 8.74 12.29 11.85
N ILE A 86 7.64 11.54 11.92
CA ILE A 86 7.44 10.47 12.91
C ILE A 86 7.89 9.10 12.39
N THR A 87 8.05 8.98 11.07
CA THR A 87 8.51 7.75 10.42
C THR A 87 9.95 7.87 9.99
N SER A 88 10.62 6.73 9.83
CA SER A 88 11.98 6.66 9.27
C SER A 88 12.07 7.13 7.80
N PHE A 89 10.92 7.34 7.14
CA PHE A 89 10.87 7.75 5.74
C PHE A 89 10.91 9.26 5.61
N LYS A 90 11.93 9.77 4.91
CA LYS A 90 12.06 11.22 4.65
C LYS A 90 11.16 11.69 3.50
N ASN A 91 11.01 10.85 2.47
CA ASN A 91 10.35 11.20 1.23
C ASN A 91 9.15 10.29 0.94
N ARG A 92 8.19 10.82 0.17
CA ARG A 92 7.05 10.02 -0.31
C ARG A 92 7.48 8.81 -1.14
N ILE A 93 8.49 8.99 -2.01
CA ILE A 93 8.97 7.91 -2.88
C ILE A 93 9.64 6.79 -2.07
N THR A 94 10.42 7.13 -1.03
CA THR A 94 11.05 6.13 -0.16
C THR A 94 10.01 5.30 0.59
N LEU A 95 8.92 5.94 1.03
CA LEU A 95 7.79 5.23 1.66
C LEU A 95 7.10 4.29 0.67
N ILE A 96 6.77 4.75 -0.54
CA ILE A 96 6.11 3.90 -1.55
C ILE A 96 7.00 2.70 -1.92
N ARG A 97 8.30 2.92 -2.05
CA ARG A 97 9.27 1.85 -2.33
C ARG A 97 9.31 0.82 -1.19
N ALA A 98 9.40 1.26 0.06
CA ALA A 98 9.41 0.37 1.21
C ALA A 98 8.11 -0.43 1.35
N VAL A 99 6.96 0.20 1.05
CA VAL A 99 5.67 -0.50 0.98
C VAL A 99 5.70 -1.57 -0.11
N ALA A 100 6.20 -1.25 -1.31
CA ALA A 100 6.29 -2.20 -2.42
C ALA A 100 7.19 -3.41 -2.07
N GLU A 101 8.36 -3.15 -1.49
CA GLU A 101 9.29 -4.19 -1.02
C GLU A 101 8.67 -5.07 0.08
N SER A 102 7.99 -4.45 1.05
CA SER A 102 7.29 -5.18 2.11
C SER A 102 6.16 -6.06 1.57
N VAL A 103 5.38 -5.59 0.60
CA VAL A 103 4.35 -6.40 -0.07
C VAL A 103 4.99 -7.57 -0.83
N LYS A 104 6.07 -7.31 -1.57
CA LYS A 104 6.78 -8.34 -2.33
C LYS A 104 7.28 -9.46 -1.41
N ASN A 105 7.95 -9.09 -0.32
CA ASN A 105 8.42 -10.04 0.69
C ASN A 105 7.26 -10.82 1.32
N ALA A 106 6.18 -10.13 1.73
CA ALA A 106 5.02 -10.79 2.32
C ALA A 106 4.33 -11.80 1.39
N ARG A 107 4.36 -11.55 0.06
CA ARG A 107 3.85 -12.48 -0.94
C ARG A 107 4.80 -13.65 -1.20
N GLU A 108 6.11 -13.40 -1.22
CA GLU A 108 7.12 -14.46 -1.32
C GLU A 108 7.09 -15.38 -0.10
N GLU A 109 6.95 -14.83 1.11
CA GLU A 109 6.76 -15.58 2.35
C GLU A 109 5.48 -16.43 2.30
N ALA A 110 4.36 -15.84 1.84
CA ALA A 110 3.10 -16.57 1.69
C ALA A 110 3.17 -17.68 0.62
N ALA A 111 4.01 -17.52 -0.41
CA ALA A 111 4.28 -18.55 -1.41
C ALA A 111 5.15 -19.68 -0.85
N LYS A 112 6.15 -19.35 -0.02
CA LYS A 112 7.01 -20.33 0.67
C LYS A 112 6.26 -21.11 1.76
N ALA A 113 5.32 -20.47 2.44
CA ALA A 113 4.53 -21.07 3.53
C ALA A 113 3.38 -21.98 3.05
N GLN A 114 3.10 -22.05 1.74
CA GLN A 114 2.07 -22.91 1.17
C GLN A 114 2.71 -24.02 0.31
N PRO A 115 2.93 -25.23 0.83
CA PRO A 115 3.09 -26.40 -0.04
C PRO A 115 1.78 -26.65 -0.81
N ALA A 116 1.93 -26.99 -2.08
CA ALA A 116 0.87 -27.10 -3.09
C ALA A 116 -0.45 -27.75 -2.59
N LYS A 117 -1.55 -27.00 -2.58
CA LYS A 117 -2.88 -27.61 -2.72
C LYS A 117 -3.06 -28.08 -4.17
N LYS A 118 -2.67 -29.33 -4.46
CA LYS A 118 -3.20 -30.07 -5.61
C LYS A 118 -4.72 -30.21 -5.42
N VAL A 119 -5.50 -29.33 -6.03
CA VAL A 119 -6.95 -29.56 -6.16
C VAL A 119 -7.15 -30.49 -7.35
N GLY A 120 -7.60 -31.70 -7.04
CA GLY A 120 -7.87 -32.77 -7.99
C GLY A 120 -8.90 -32.37 -9.05
N LYS A 121 -8.60 -32.79 -10.27
CA LYS A 121 -9.49 -32.84 -11.43
C LYS A 121 -10.66 -33.79 -11.09
N LYS A 122 -11.90 -33.34 -11.21
CA LYS A 122 -13.05 -34.20 -11.46
C LYS A 122 -13.53 -33.92 -12.87
#